data_AF-A0A1Y6CM74-F1
#
_entry.id   AF-A0A1Y6CM74-F1
#
_cell.length_a   1.000
_cell.length_b   1.000
_cell.length_c   1.000
_cell.angle_alpha   90.00
_cell.angle_beta   90.00
_cell.angle_gamma   90.00
#
_symmetry.space_group_name_H-M   'P 1'
#
loop_
_entity.id
_entity.type
_entity.pdbx_description
1 polymer ?
#
loop_
_entity_poly.entity_id
_entity_poly.type
_entity_poly.pdbx_seq_one_letter_code
_entity_poly.pdbx_strand_id
1 'polypeptide(L)' 'MLVRHPDQPDWGLGQVQSAIGTRVTVNFEHAGKLLIDVSVVELVPAEPE' A
#
# COMPACT_ATOMS: atom_id res chain seq x y z
N MET A 1 -6.57 6.98 2.68
CA MET A 1 -6.77 5.57 3.08
C MET A 1 -5.41 4.98 3.42
N LEU A 2 -5.29 4.36 4.59
CA LEU A 2 -4.06 3.71 5.03
C LEU A 2 -4.16 2.20 4.81
N VAL A 3 -3.04 1.59 4.47
CA VAL A 3 -2.95 0.18 4.06
C VAL A 3 -1.64 -0.44 4.53
N ARG A 4 -1.57 -1.77 4.56
CA ARG A 4 -0.34 -2.55 4.73
C ARG A 4 -0.17 -3.55 3.58
N HIS A 5 1.07 -3.81 3.21
CA HIS A 5 1.40 -4.88 2.26
C HIS A 5 1.56 -6.20 3.04
N PRO A 6 0.78 -7.25 2.74
CA PRO A 6 0.79 -8.48 3.53
C PRO A 6 2.14 -9.20 3.50
N ASP A 7 2.80 -9.23 2.35
CA ASP A 7 4.09 -9.94 2.19
C ASP A 7 5.32 -9.07 2.50
N GLN A 8 5.12 -7.80 2.86
CA GLN A 8 6.21 -6.84 3.09
C GLN A 8 5.93 -6.03 4.37
N PRO A 9 5.89 -6.70 5.54
CA PRO A 9 5.59 -6.04 6.81
C PRO A 9 6.59 -4.93 7.14
N ASP A 10 7.84 -5.08 6.70
CA ASP A 10 8.95 -4.17 6.94
C ASP A 10 8.79 -2.80 6.26
N TRP A 11 7.89 -2.69 5.26
CA TRP A 11 7.65 -1.42 4.57
C TRP A 11 6.87 -0.42 5.43
N GLY A 12 6.24 -0.90 6.50
CA GLY A 12 5.46 -0.08 7.42
C GLY A 12 4.06 0.25 6.88
N LEU A 13 3.46 1.29 7.44
CA LEU A 13 2.15 1.79 7.03
C LEU A 13 2.27 2.48 5.66
N GLY A 14 1.30 2.22 4.79
CA GLY A 14 1.21 2.80 3.46
C GLY A 14 0.06 3.78 3.36
N GLN A 15 0.28 4.94 2.74
CA GLN A 15 -0.78 5.86 2.35
C GLN A 15 -1.07 5.73 0.85
N VAL A 16 -2.30 5.37 0.49
CA VAL A 16 -2.74 5.37 -0.91
C VAL A 16 -2.78 6.82 -1.42
N GLN A 17 -2.05 7.11 -2.50
CA GLN A 17 -2.03 8.42 -3.15
C GLN A 17 -2.93 8.47 -4.39
N SER A 18 -2.99 7.39 -5.17
CA SER A 18 -3.85 7.28 -6.36
C SER A 18 -4.19 5.82 -6.66
N ALA A 19 -5.30 5.60 -7.35
CA ALA A 19 -5.70 4.28 -7.83
C ALA A 19 -6.30 4.43 -9.24
N ILE A 20 -5.77 3.68 -10.22
CA ILE A 20 -6.24 3.67 -11.60
C ILE A 20 -6.37 2.21 -12.04
N GLY A 21 -7.62 1.73 -12.16
CA GLY A 21 -7.88 0.31 -12.38
C GLY A 21 -7.31 -0.51 -11.22
N THR A 22 -6.48 -1.51 -11.54
CA THR A 22 -5.80 -2.37 -10.54
C THR A 22 -4.46 -1.80 -10.07
N ARG A 23 -4.01 -0.67 -10.61
CA ARG A 23 -2.73 -0.07 -10.23
C ARG A 23 -2.92 1.01 -9.18
N VAL A 24 -2.36 0.80 -8.00
CA VAL A 24 -2.50 1.66 -6.83
C VAL A 24 -1.13 2.21 -6.44
N THR A 25 -0.97 3.53 -6.43
CA THR A 25 0.25 4.17 -5.93
C THR A 25 0.13 4.36 -4.42
N VAL A 26 1.06 3.79 -3.67
CA VAL A 26 1.11 3.85 -2.21
C VAL A 26 2.46 4.41 -1.77
N ASN A 27 2.47 5.32 -0.81
CA ASN A 27 3.69 5.76 -0.15
C ASN A 27 3.81 5.10 1.22
N PHE A 28 4.76 4.19 1.33
CA PHE A 28 5.07 3.45 2.55
C PHE A 28 6.13 4.16 3.39
N GLU A 29 6.04 4.05 4.71
CA GLU A 29 6.96 4.69 5.67
C GLU A 29 8.43 4.34 5.43
N HIS A 30 8.74 3.08 5.13
CA HIS A 30 10.12 2.60 5.04
C HIS A 30 10.57 2.21 3.62
N ALA A 31 9.62 2.05 2.69
CA ALA A 31 9.90 1.71 1.29
C ALA A 31 9.64 2.86 0.31
N GLY A 32 9.11 3.99 0.79
CA GLY A 32 8.76 5.13 -0.03
C GLY A 32 7.60 4.84 -0.98
N LYS A 33 7.57 5.54 -2.12
CA LYS A 33 6.46 5.48 -3.08
C LYS A 33 6.62 4.31 -4.03
N LEU A 34 5.65 3.40 -4.01
CA LEU A 34 5.60 2.21 -4.85
C LEU A 34 4.26 2.12 -5.58
N LEU A 35 4.29 1.48 -6.75
CA LEU A 35 3.10 1.13 -7.50
C LEU A 35 2.78 -0.35 -7.24
N ILE A 36 1.58 -0.61 -6.73
CA ILE A 36 1.09 -1.94 -6.39
C ILE A 36 0.02 -2.35 -7.39
N ASP A 37 0.09 -3.60 -7.88
CA ASP A 37 -0.97 -4.18 -8.68
C ASP A 37 -1.87 -5.04 -7.78
N VAL A 38 -3.06 -4.52 -7.48
CA VAL A 38 -4.01 -5.19 -6.57
C VAL A 38 -4.72 -6.40 -7.20
N SER A 39 -4.46 -6.68 -8.48
CA SER A 39 -4.87 -7.95 -9.08
C SER A 39 -3.97 -9.13 -8.67
N VAL A 40 -2.77 -8.82 -8.15
CA VAL A 40 -1.78 -9.82 -7.73
C VAL A 40 -1.67 -9.86 -6.21
N VAL A 41 -1.70 -8.69 -5.54
CA VAL A 41 -1.59 -8.59 -4.09
C VAL A 41 -2.68 -7.67 -3.53
N GLU A 42 -3.54 -8.21 -2.69
CA GLU A 42 -4.55 -7.42 -1.98
C GLU A 42 -3.93 -6.69 -0.77
N LEU A 43 -3.98 -5.36 -0.81
CA LEU A 43 -3.54 -4.52 0.31
C LEU A 43 -4.55 -4.57 1.46
N VAL A 44 -4.05 -4.68 2.68
CA VAL A 44 -4.90 -4.77 3.88
C VAL A 44 -5.20 -3.36 4.40
N PRO A 45 -6.48 -2.95 4.59
CA PRO A 45 -6.81 -1.68 5.21
C PRO A 45 -6.21 -1.58 6.61
N ALA A 46 -5.69 -0.41 6.96
CA ALA A 46 -5.13 -0.13 8.28
C ALA A 46 -5.70 1.17 8.83
N GLU A 47 -5.81 1.25 10.16
CA GLU A 47 -6.15 2.46 10.88
C GLU A 47 -4.86 3.06 11.48
N PRO A 48 -4.70 4.39 11.50
CA PRO A 48 -3.67 5.01 12.31
C PRO A 48 -4.05 4.84 13.80
N GLU A 49 -3.09 4.45 14.64
CA GLU A 49 -3.26 4.45 16.11
C GLU A 49 -3.42 5.86 16.67
#